data_AF-A0A7Y8PPI6-F1
#
_entry.id   AF-A0A7Y8PPI6-F1
#
_cell.length_a   1.000
_cell.length_b   1.000
_cell.length_c   1.000
_cell.angle_alpha   90.00
_cell.angle_beta   90.00
_cell.angle_gamma   90.00
#
_symmetry.space_group_name_H-M   'P 1'
#
loop_
_entity.id
_entity.type
_entity.pdbx_description
1 polymer ?
#
loop_
_entity_poly.entity_id
_entity_poly.type
_entity_poly.pdbx_seq_one_letter_code
_entity_poly.pdbx_strand_id
1 'polypeptide(L)' 'MGYKRSIGAMRKEDWKKLVEMLGDYLVYVQADDCSSNDKINDVKLLIHKLQHHLDRPIQQSYSFNRWS' A
#
# COMPACT_ATOMS: atom_id res chain seq x y z
N MET A 1 -20.06 -8.16 -23.86
CA MET A 1 -19.72 -7.71 -22.49
C MET A 1 -18.38 -8.32 -22.10
N GLY A 2 -17.30 -7.53 -22.14
CA GLY A 2 -15.98 -8.01 -21.69
C GLY A 2 -15.88 -7.94 -20.17
N TYR A 3 -15.45 -9.02 -19.53
CA TYR A 3 -15.21 -9.06 -18.09
C TYR A 3 -14.17 -8.00 -17.70
N LYS A 4 -14.60 -6.95 -17.00
CA LYS A 4 -13.68 -5.96 -16.41
C LYS A 4 -12.95 -6.61 -15.24
N ARG A 5 -11.65 -6.86 -15.39
CA ARG A 5 -10.72 -7.34 -14.33
C ARG A 5 -10.50 -6.35 -13.17
N SER A 6 -11.33 -5.32 -13.02
CA SER A 6 -11.20 -4.30 -11.96
C SER A 6 -12.02 -4.63 -10.70
N ILE A 7 -12.71 -5.78 -10.65
CA ILE A 7 -13.44 -6.23 -9.47
C ILE A 7 -12.40 -6.76 -8.46
N GLY A 8 -12.14 -5.99 -7.40
CA GLY A 8 -11.19 -6.35 -6.33
C GLY A 8 -9.92 -5.49 -6.26
N ALA A 9 -9.73 -4.53 -7.16
CA ALA A 9 -8.62 -3.58 -7.06
C ALA A 9 -9.00 -2.43 -6.10
N MET A 10 -8.29 -2.31 -4.99
CA MET A 10 -8.52 -1.25 -4.01
C MET A 10 -8.23 0.14 -4.63
N ARG A 11 -9.13 1.11 -4.41
CA ARG A 11 -9.02 2.43 -5.05
C ARG A 11 -7.87 3.21 -4.41
N LYS A 12 -7.30 4.16 -5.16
CA LYS A 12 -6.25 5.05 -4.63
C LYS A 12 -6.66 5.76 -3.34
N GLU A 13 -7.94 6.11 -3.20
CA GLU A 13 -8.50 6.73 -1.99
C GLU A 13 -8.46 5.79 -0.78
N ASP A 14 -8.80 4.52 -0.97
CA ASP A 14 -8.78 3.51 0.10
C ASP A 14 -7.33 3.23 0.55
N TRP A 15 -6.38 3.21 -0.39
CA TRP A 15 -4.96 3.13 -0.09
C TRP A 15 -4.46 4.35 0.71
N LYS A 16 -4.91 5.57 0.38
CA LYS A 16 -4.56 6.76 1.16
C LYS A 16 -5.08 6.68 2.59
N LYS A 17 -6.33 6.26 2.78
CA LYS A 17 -6.90 6.06 4.12
C LYS A 17 -6.13 5.04 4.95
N LEU A 18 -5.64 3.97 4.33
CA LEU A 18 -4.81 2.98 5.02
C LEU A 18 -3.47 3.56 5.47
N VAL A 19 -2.83 4.39 4.63
CA VAL A 19 -1.60 5.09 5.01
C VAL A 19 -1.84 6.05 6.17
N GLU A 20 -2.96 6.77 6.17
CA GLU A 20 -3.35 7.64 7.29
C GLU A 20 -3.57 6.86 8.59
N MET A 21 -4.36 5.78 8.56
CA MET A 21 -4.59 4.93 9.74
C MET A 21 -3.30 4.31 10.29
N LEU A 22 -2.38 3.90 9.41
CA LEU A 22 -1.06 3.40 9.84
C LEU A 22 -0.17 4.50 10.42
N GLY A 23 -0.29 5.73 9.91
CA GLY A 23 0.36 6.91 10.47
C GLY A 23 -0.11 7.20 11.90
N ASP A 24 -1.42 7.20 12.13
CA ASP A 24 -1.99 7.38 13.46
C ASP A 24 -1.58 6.25 14.42
N TYR A 25 -1.56 5.01 13.92
CA TYR A 25 -1.05 3.88 14.69
C TYR A 25 0.43 4.02 15.02
N LEU A 26 1.26 4.53 14.10
CA LEU A 26 2.67 4.79 14.36
C LEU A 26 2.85 5.82 15.48
N VAL A 27 2.06 6.89 15.50
CA VAL A 27 2.07 7.89 16.58
C VAL A 27 1.72 7.25 17.92
N TYR A 28 0.67 6.40 17.95
CA TYR A 28 0.29 5.65 19.14
C TYR A 28 1.42 4.74 19.64
N VAL A 29 2.02 3.96 18.73
CA VAL A 29 3.11 3.02 19.04
C VAL A 29 4.40 3.73 19.46
N GLN A 30 4.62 4.97 19.02
CA GLN A 30 5.74 5.79 19.45
C GLN A 30 5.52 6.48 20.80
N ALA A 31 4.26 6.74 21.17
CA ALA A 31 3.91 7.29 22.47
C ALA A 31 3.87 6.23 23.58
N ASP A 32 3.86 4.95 23.22
CA ASP A 32 3.93 3.83 24.16
C ASP A 32 5.40 3.56 24.54
N ASP A 33 5.77 3.91 25.78
CA ASP A 33 7.13 3.70 26.33
C ASP A 33 7.52 2.21 26.43
N CYS A 34 6.56 1.29 26.35
CA CYS A 34 6.79 -0.15 26.32
C CYS A 34 6.97 -0.72 24.90
N SER A 35 6.83 0.13 23.88
CA SER A 35 6.96 -0.29 22.49
C SER A 35 8.41 -0.53 22.11
N SER A 36 8.67 -1.67 21.48
CA SER A 36 10.00 -2.00 20.98
C SER A 36 10.29 -1.24 19.70
N ASN A 37 11.55 -0.78 19.55
CA ASN A 37 12.01 -0.08 18.35
C ASN A 37 11.76 -0.87 17.06
N ASP A 38 11.81 -2.20 17.13
CA ASP A 38 11.51 -3.09 16.00
C ASP A 38 10.07 -2.91 15.50
N LYS A 39 9.10 -2.78 16.42
CA LYS A 39 7.69 -2.60 16.08
C LYS A 39 7.45 -1.25 15.41
N ILE A 40 8.14 -0.20 15.87
CA ILE A 40 8.11 1.13 15.24
C ILE A 40 8.69 1.07 13.83
N ASN A 41 9.81 0.35 13.65
CA ASN A 41 10.47 0.21 12.36
C ASN A 41 9.66 -0.62 11.36
N ASP A 42 9.00 -1.68 11.82
CA ASP A 42 8.11 -2.50 10.99
C ASP A 42 6.93 -1.71 10.45
N VAL A 43 6.29 -0.89 11.30
CA VAL A 43 5.18 -0.02 10.89
C VAL A 43 5.66 1.05 9.90
N LYS A 44 6.81 1.68 10.16
CA LYS A 44 7.43 2.62 9.20
C LYS A 44 7.73 1.98 7.86
N LEU A 45 8.30 0.77 7.87
CA LEU A 45 8.62 0.03 6.66
C LEU A 45 7.35 -0.32 5.87
N LEU A 46 6.27 -0.69 6.56
CA LEU A 46 4.98 -0.97 5.95
C LEU A 46 4.41 0.28 5.24
N ILE A 47 4.40 1.44 5.92
CA ILE A 47 3.96 2.71 5.35
C ILE A 47 4.78 3.05 4.10
N HIS A 48 6.10 2.94 4.17
CA HIS A 48 6.99 3.22 3.05
C HIS A 48 6.72 2.31 1.84
N LYS A 49 6.51 0.99 2.07
CA LYS A 49 6.15 0.04 0.99
C LYS A 49 4.82 0.42 0.33
N LEU A 50 3.83 0.81 1.12
CA LEU A 50 2.50 1.21 0.61
C LEU A 50 2.57 2.50 -0.21
N GLN A 51 3.31 3.50 0.26
CA GLN A 51 3.55 4.75 -0.48
C GLN A 51 4.28 4.48 -1.80
N HIS A 52 5.33 3.67 -1.78
CA HIS A 52 6.04 3.28 -3.00
C HIS A 52 5.14 2.54 -4.01
N HIS A 53 4.18 1.73 -3.54
CA HIS A 53 3.17 1.10 -4.39
C HIS A 53 2.16 2.10 -4.99
N LEU A 54 1.84 3.18 -4.28
CA LEU A 54 0.97 4.25 -4.75
C LEU A 54 1.64 5.16 -5.78
N ASP A 55 2.93 5.45 -5.58
CA ASP A 55 3.73 6.32 -6.46
C ASP A 55 4.15 5.62 -7.75
N ARG A 56 4.34 4.30 -7.74
CA ARG A 56 4.60 3.57 -8.98
C ARG A 56 3.33 3.53 -9.84
N PRO A 57 3.40 3.89 -11.15
CA PRO A 57 2.35 3.51 -12.07
C PRO A 57 2.23 1.99 -12.02
N ILE A 58 1.01 1.48 -11.85
CA ILE A 58 0.70 0.05 -11.98
C ILE A 58 1.36 -0.38 -13.28
N GLN A 59 2.43 -1.18 -13.21
CA GLN A 59 3.02 -1.75 -14.41
C GLN A 59 1.91 -2.56 -15.05
N GLN A 60 1.30 -1.98 -16.08
CA GLN A 60 0.43 -2.71 -16.98
C GLN A 60 1.35 -3.77 -17.54
N SER A 61 1.17 -5.01 -17.12
CA SER A 61 1.77 -6.17 -17.76
C SER A 61 1.25 -6.16 -19.19
N TYR A 62 1.98 -5.49 -20.07
CA TYR A 62 1.73 -5.40 -21.49
C TYR A 62 1.98 -6.79 -22.08
N SER A 63 0.99 -7.67 -21.98
CA SER A 63 1.01 -8.95 -22.67
C SER A 63 0.62 -8.72 -24.12
N PHE A 64 1.55 -8.20 -24.91
CA PHE A 64 1.46 -8.21 -26.37
C PHE A 64 1.98 -9.55 -26.87
N ASN A 65 1.13 -10.58 -26.80
CA ASN A 65 1.36 -11.78 -27.59
C ASN A 65 0.84 -11.51 -29.01
N ARG A 66 1.72 -10.92 -29.82
CA ARG A 66 1.64 -10.90 -31.28
C ARG A 66 2.23 -12.20 -31.80
N TRP A 67 1.38 -13.14 -32.20
CA TRP A 67 1.73 -14.14 -33.20
C TRP A 67 0.49 -14.36 -34.07
N SER A 68 0.63 -13.93 -35.34
CA SER A 68 -0.19 -14.33 -36.49
C SER A 68 0.24 -15.68 -37.00
#